data_AF-A0A7V3MX38-F1
#
_entry.id   AF-A0A7V3MX38-F1
#
_cell.length_a   1.000
_cell.length_b   1.000
_cell.length_c   1.000
_cell.angle_alpha   90.00
_cell.angle_beta   90.00
_cell.angle_gamma   90.00
#
_symmetry.space_group_name_H-M   'P 1'
#
loop_
_entity.id
_entity.type
_entity.pdbx_description
1 polymer ?
#
loop_
_entity_poly.entity_id
_entity_poly.type
_entity_poly.pdbx_seq_one_letter_code
_entity_poly.pdbx_strand_id
1 'polypeptide(L)'
;MKTKFKISVTAFAIAISSIAFAQEKKKTYDYQRDFKHSISMCPVAVAFGIYSVNYEYLHHKKHGFVVRFDYEAIPKTYTDARIESSGYSFLLNYRYHFNKQMNSYFVGAYGRYRQFDGEGKINNTNFDFTMPDVSFGINAGKKWAWKSGFTMTFALGYGFSNEDWDSNPNTAEVNDMIRDFINDYDFIYPFYGEFSIVYSF
;
A
#
# COMPACT_ATOMS: atom_id res chain seq x y z
N MET A 1 -21.29 8.01 14.99
CA MET A 1 -20.07 7.26 14.59
C MET A 1 -20.29 5.75 14.32
N LYS A 2 -21.51 5.27 14.03
CA LYS A 2 -21.80 3.82 13.82
C LYS A 2 -22.02 3.41 12.35
N THR A 3 -22.07 4.36 11.43
CA THR A 3 -22.49 4.13 10.04
C THR A 3 -21.30 3.89 9.09
N LYS A 4 -20.14 4.53 9.33
CA LYS A 4 -18.93 4.37 8.49
C LYS A 4 -18.34 2.96 8.56
N PHE A 5 -18.32 2.35 9.75
CA PHE A 5 -17.81 0.98 9.95
C PHE A 5 -18.63 -0.09 9.21
N LYS A 6 -19.96 0.10 9.06
CA LYS A 6 -20.83 -0.84 8.34
C LYS A 6 -20.60 -0.83 6.82
N ILE A 7 -20.24 0.32 6.26
CA ILE A 7 -20.01 0.46 4.81
C ILE A 7 -18.72 -0.27 4.41
N SER A 8 -17.67 -0.18 5.22
CA SER A 8 -16.39 -0.87 4.97
C SER A 8 -16.51 -2.40 5.00
N VAL A 9 -17.28 -2.95 5.96
CA VAL A 9 -17.54 -4.40 6.04
C VAL A 9 -18.37 -4.90 4.85
N THR A 10 -19.31 -4.08 4.37
CA THR A 10 -20.18 -4.44 3.24
C THR A 10 -19.40 -4.45 1.93
N ALA A 11 -18.51 -3.46 1.70
CA ALA A 11 -17.65 -3.43 0.52
C ALA A 11 -16.67 -4.62 0.50
N PHE A 12 -16.12 -5.00 1.66
CA PHE A 12 -15.25 -6.17 1.80
C PHE A 12 -16.00 -7.49 1.53
N ALA A 13 -17.24 -7.62 2.00
CA ALA A 13 -18.09 -8.79 1.73
C ALA A 13 -18.46 -8.93 0.25
N ILE A 14 -18.72 -7.81 -0.44
CA ILE A 14 -19.01 -7.80 -1.88
C ILE A 14 -17.77 -8.24 -2.68
N ALA A 15 -16.58 -7.74 -2.33
CA ALA A 15 -15.33 -8.13 -2.98
C ALA A 15 -14.97 -9.62 -2.80
N ILE A 16 -15.28 -10.20 -1.63
CA ILE A 16 -15.10 -11.65 -1.40
C ILE A 16 -16.11 -12.47 -2.22
N SER A 17 -17.35 -11.98 -2.31
CA SER A 17 -18.41 -12.71 -3.03
C SER A 17 -18.14 -12.80 -4.54
N SER A 18 -17.61 -11.76 -5.17
CA SER A 18 -17.26 -11.78 -6.60
C SER A 18 -16.11 -12.74 -6.92
N ILE A 19 -15.21 -13.01 -5.98
CA ILE A 19 -14.16 -14.04 -6.13
C ILE A 19 -14.75 -15.45 -6.03
N ALA A 20 -15.79 -15.65 -5.23
CA ALA A 20 -16.48 -16.94 -5.10
C ALA A 20 -17.32 -17.29 -6.35
N PHE A 21 -17.96 -16.29 -6.98
CA PHE A 21 -18.80 -16.51 -8.17
C PHE A 21 -18.02 -16.67 -9.49
N ALA A 22 -16.73 -16.37 -9.54
CA ALA A 22 -15.90 -16.60 -10.73
C ALA A 22 -15.47 -18.07 -10.94
N GLN A 23 -15.90 -18.99 -10.05
CA GLN A 23 -15.58 -20.42 -10.14
C GLN A 23 -16.57 -21.20 -11.02
N GLU A 24 -16.65 -20.87 -12.32
CA GLU A 24 -17.24 -21.83 -13.27
C GLU A 24 -16.29 -23.00 -13.50
N LYS A 25 -16.71 -24.19 -13.05
CA LYS A 25 -15.99 -25.46 -13.18
C LYS A 25 -15.87 -25.89 -14.64
N LYS A 26 -14.78 -25.51 -15.31
CA LYS A 26 -14.28 -26.24 -16.49
C LYS A 26 -13.23 -27.26 -16.03
N LYS A 27 -13.51 -28.55 -16.22
CA LYS A 27 -12.53 -29.64 -16.05
C LYS A 27 -11.42 -29.42 -17.07
N THR A 28 -10.21 -29.09 -16.61
CA THR A 28 -9.05 -28.96 -17.50
C THR A 28 -7.85 -29.66 -16.88
N TYR A 29 -7.21 -30.48 -17.70
CA TYR A 29 -5.99 -31.26 -17.46
C TYR A 29 -4.87 -30.47 -16.77
N ASP A 30 -4.00 -31.20 -16.08
CA ASP A 30 -2.92 -30.76 -15.19
C ASP A 30 -1.79 -29.96 -15.90
N TYR A 31 -2.14 -28.79 -16.44
CA TYR A 31 -1.17 -27.77 -16.83
C TYR A 31 -1.04 -26.79 -15.66
N GLN A 32 0.17 -26.58 -15.16
CA GLN A 32 0.42 -25.44 -14.28
C GLN A 32 -0.04 -24.17 -15.02
N ARG A 33 -1.05 -23.48 -14.48
CA ARG A 33 -1.52 -22.22 -15.06
C ARG A 33 -0.45 -21.17 -14.86
N ASP A 34 0.18 -20.75 -15.96
CA ASP A 34 1.10 -19.61 -15.99
C ASP A 34 0.27 -18.32 -15.90
N PHE A 35 0.00 -17.87 -14.69
CA PHE A 35 -0.67 -16.58 -14.49
C PHE A 35 0.22 -15.42 -14.94
N LYS A 36 -0.36 -14.49 -15.70
CA LYS A 36 0.34 -13.28 -16.17
C LYS A 36 -0.12 -12.04 -15.45
N HIS A 37 -1.37 -12.00 -15.02
CA HIS A 37 -1.97 -10.84 -14.39
C HIS A 37 -2.39 -11.17 -12.97
N SER A 38 -2.39 -10.16 -12.11
CA SER A 38 -2.70 -10.31 -10.69
C SER A 38 -3.21 -9.00 -10.14
N ILE A 39 -4.35 -9.01 -9.45
CA ILE A 39 -4.88 -7.87 -8.71
C ILE A 39 -4.94 -8.22 -7.23
N SER A 40 -4.38 -7.36 -6.38
CA SER A 40 -4.23 -7.58 -4.95
C SER A 40 -4.73 -6.41 -4.11
N MET A 41 -5.11 -6.73 -2.88
CA MET A 41 -5.42 -5.76 -1.82
C MET A 41 -4.68 -6.15 -0.54
N CYS A 42 -4.34 -5.17 0.30
CA CYS A 42 -3.64 -5.38 1.56
C CYS A 42 -4.60 -5.32 2.76
N PRO A 43 -5.21 -6.43 3.20
CA PRO A 43 -6.19 -6.40 4.29
C PRO A 43 -5.59 -5.97 5.63
N VAL A 44 -4.31 -6.30 5.87
CA VAL A 44 -3.60 -5.88 7.10
C VAL A 44 -3.42 -4.37 7.14
N ALA A 45 -3.19 -3.73 5.98
CA ALA A 45 -3.00 -2.29 5.87
C ALA A 45 -4.26 -1.51 6.31
N VAL A 46 -5.45 -2.09 6.14
CA VAL A 46 -6.72 -1.48 6.56
C VAL A 46 -6.79 -1.26 8.07
N ALA A 47 -6.16 -2.13 8.87
CA ALA A 47 -6.07 -1.95 10.33
C ALA A 47 -5.25 -0.71 10.72
N PHE A 48 -4.36 -0.25 9.82
CA PHE A 48 -3.55 0.95 9.97
C PHE A 48 -4.13 2.16 9.22
N GLY A 49 -5.36 2.07 8.72
CA GLY A 49 -6.00 3.16 7.94
C GLY A 49 -5.53 3.26 6.50
N ILE A 50 -4.81 2.26 5.99
CA ILE A 50 -4.26 2.25 4.62
C ILE A 50 -5.09 1.31 3.74
N TYR A 51 -5.59 1.83 2.63
CA TYR A 51 -6.38 1.10 1.64
C TYR A 51 -5.56 0.97 0.37
N SER A 52 -5.06 -0.25 0.11
CA SER A 52 -4.14 -0.53 -1.00
C SER A 52 -4.80 -1.37 -2.09
N VAL A 53 -4.55 -1.01 -3.34
CA VAL A 53 -4.81 -1.84 -4.51
C VAL A 53 -3.55 -1.94 -5.35
N ASN A 54 -3.14 -3.16 -5.69
CA ASN A 54 -1.97 -3.39 -6.54
C ASN A 54 -2.34 -4.25 -7.74
N TYR A 55 -1.68 -3.98 -8.85
CA TYR A 55 -1.76 -4.78 -10.07
C TYR A 55 -0.35 -5.22 -10.46
N GLU A 56 -0.15 -6.50 -10.75
CA GLU A 56 1.10 -7.06 -11.23
C GLU A 56 0.93 -7.73 -12.59
N TYR A 57 1.83 -7.40 -13.52
CA TYR A 57 1.99 -8.07 -14.81
C TYR A 57 3.33 -8.80 -14.90
N LEU A 58 3.29 -10.11 -15.14
CA LEU A 58 4.46 -10.97 -15.25
C LEU A 58 4.88 -11.14 -16.73
N HIS A 59 5.92 -10.43 -17.12
CA HIS A 59 6.53 -10.48 -18.44
C HIS A 59 7.65 -11.53 -18.53
N HIS A 60 7.67 -12.31 -19.62
CA HIS A 60 8.62 -13.42 -19.82
C HIS A 60 8.77 -14.37 -18.62
N LYS A 61 7.67 -14.54 -17.87
CA LYS A 61 7.58 -15.37 -16.67
C LYS A 61 8.51 -14.99 -15.51
N LYS A 62 9.35 -13.95 -15.64
CA LYS A 62 10.34 -13.55 -14.63
C LYS A 62 10.20 -12.10 -14.19
N HIS A 63 9.75 -11.22 -15.07
CA HIS A 63 9.78 -9.78 -14.85
C HIS A 63 8.38 -9.31 -14.46
N GLY A 64 8.13 -9.18 -13.16
CA GLY A 64 6.91 -8.62 -12.61
C GLY A 64 6.98 -7.10 -12.63
N PHE A 65 5.99 -6.46 -13.22
CA PHE A 65 5.79 -5.02 -13.13
C PHE A 65 4.56 -4.76 -12.28
N VAL A 66 4.74 -4.10 -11.14
CA VAL A 66 3.68 -3.81 -10.19
C VAL A 66 3.42 -2.33 -10.14
N VAL A 67 2.14 -1.98 -10.16
CA VAL A 67 1.65 -0.65 -9.83
C VAL A 67 0.77 -0.78 -8.59
N ARG A 68 0.95 0.11 -7.63
CA ARG A 68 0.18 0.15 -6.38
C ARG A 68 -0.32 1.56 -6.13
N PHE A 69 -1.57 1.63 -5.67
CA PHE A 69 -2.21 2.85 -5.21
C PHE A 69 -2.64 2.64 -3.77
N ASP A 70 -2.27 3.58 -2.90
CA ASP A 70 -2.70 3.60 -1.51
C ASP A 70 -3.49 4.88 -1.23
N TYR A 71 -4.56 4.74 -0.45
CA TYR A 71 -5.18 5.85 0.26
C TYR A 71 -4.96 5.65 1.75
N GLU A 72 -4.56 6.70 2.46
CA GLU A 72 -4.17 6.66 3.85
C GLU A 72 -5.02 7.61 4.65
N ALA A 73 -5.79 7.06 5.59
CA ALA A 73 -6.50 7.83 6.59
C ALA A 73 -5.76 7.66 7.91
N ILE A 74 -4.90 8.64 8.27
CA ILE A 74 -4.09 8.57 9.48
C ILE A 74 -4.99 8.81 10.69
N PRO A 75 -5.19 7.82 11.58
CA PRO A 75 -6.05 8.00 12.75
C PRO A 75 -5.45 8.99 13.74
N LYS A 76 -6.29 9.87 14.30
CA LYS A 76 -5.93 10.85 15.35
C LYS A 76 -5.21 10.27 16.58
N THR A 77 -5.27 8.96 16.77
CA THR A 77 -4.68 8.26 17.92
C THR A 77 -3.16 8.07 17.82
N TYR A 78 -2.55 8.35 16.67
CA TYR A 78 -1.11 8.19 16.48
C TYR A 78 -0.29 9.41 16.89
N THR A 79 -0.93 10.53 17.25
CA THR A 79 -0.21 11.79 17.48
C THR A 79 -0.78 12.53 18.68
N ASP A 80 0.06 12.86 19.65
CA ASP A 80 -0.31 13.77 20.74
C ASP A 80 -0.61 15.19 20.21
N ALA A 81 -0.11 15.50 19.01
CA ALA A 81 -0.28 16.76 18.28
C ALA A 81 -1.69 17.03 17.74
N ARG A 82 -2.65 16.09 17.88
CA ARG A 82 -4.05 16.23 17.41
C ARG A 82 -4.18 16.62 15.92
N ILE A 83 -3.23 16.21 15.10
CA ILE A 83 -3.23 16.47 13.66
C ILE A 83 -4.18 15.48 12.97
N GLU A 84 -5.08 16.00 12.16
CA GLU A 84 -5.85 15.19 11.20
C GLU A 84 -5.09 15.16 9.89
N SER A 85 -4.73 13.97 9.40
CA SER A 85 -4.04 13.85 8.12
C SER A 85 -4.60 12.71 7.28
N SER A 86 -4.58 12.93 5.97
CA SER A 86 -4.80 11.89 4.99
C SER A 86 -3.80 12.03 3.86
N GLY A 87 -3.56 10.93 3.14
CA GLY A 87 -2.63 10.95 2.03
C GLY A 87 -2.99 9.95 0.96
N TYR A 88 -2.29 10.07 -0.16
CA TYR A 88 -2.33 9.10 -1.22
C TYR A 88 -0.91 8.73 -1.62
N SER A 89 -0.72 7.50 -2.07
CA SER A 89 0.56 7.02 -2.58
C SER A 89 0.39 6.30 -3.90
N PHE A 90 1.38 6.50 -4.77
CA PHE A 90 1.57 5.78 -6.00
C PHE A 90 2.93 5.09 -5.98
N LEU A 91 2.96 3.79 -6.25
CA LEU A 91 4.17 2.99 -6.22
C LEU A 91 4.32 2.17 -7.49
N LEU A 92 5.52 2.24 -8.07
CA LEU A 92 5.98 1.37 -9.14
C LEU A 92 7.01 0.39 -8.57
N ASN A 93 6.86 -0.90 -8.84
CA ASN A 93 7.78 -1.94 -8.38
C ASN A 93 8.14 -2.87 -9.53
N TYR A 94 9.42 -3.01 -9.81
CA TYR A 94 9.93 -4.07 -10.66
C TYR A 94 10.34 -5.27 -9.79
N ARG A 95 9.87 -6.47 -10.12
CA ARG A 95 10.15 -7.71 -9.41
C ARG A 95 10.77 -8.74 -10.34
N TYR A 96 11.90 -9.31 -9.93
CA TYR A 96 12.51 -10.47 -10.57
C TYR A 96 12.11 -11.76 -9.85
N HIS A 97 11.31 -12.59 -10.51
CA HIS A 97 10.83 -13.89 -10.01
C HIS A 97 11.80 -15.02 -10.37
N PHE A 98 12.34 -15.70 -9.36
CA PHE A 98 13.32 -16.78 -9.54
C PHE A 98 12.76 -18.05 -10.21
N ASN A 99 11.50 -18.41 -9.92
CA ASN A 99 10.89 -19.67 -10.36
C ASN A 99 10.25 -19.62 -11.75
N LYS A 100 10.45 -18.53 -12.52
CA LYS A 100 9.83 -18.35 -13.84
C LYS A 100 8.30 -18.51 -13.82
N GLN A 101 7.64 -18.02 -12.77
CA GLN A 101 6.19 -17.99 -12.63
C GLN A 101 5.79 -17.05 -11.49
N MET A 102 4.50 -16.75 -11.38
CA MET A 102 3.94 -15.89 -10.33
C MET A 102 4.12 -16.48 -8.91
N ASN A 103 4.14 -17.80 -8.78
CA ASN A 103 4.47 -18.49 -7.53
C ASN A 103 5.99 -18.60 -7.36
N SER A 104 6.58 -17.55 -6.79
CA SER A 104 8.03 -17.43 -6.69
C SER A 104 8.47 -16.56 -5.53
N TYR A 105 9.70 -16.79 -5.08
CA TYR A 105 10.47 -15.73 -4.43
C TYR A 105 10.79 -14.64 -5.46
N PHE A 106 10.91 -13.41 -5.01
CA PHE A 106 11.35 -12.32 -5.85
C PHE A 106 12.22 -11.33 -5.11
N VAL A 107 13.03 -10.61 -5.88
CA VAL A 107 13.72 -9.38 -5.46
C VAL A 107 13.29 -8.26 -6.39
N GLY A 108 13.26 -7.04 -5.90
CA GLY A 108 12.73 -5.93 -6.66
C GLY A 108 13.31 -4.59 -6.29
N ALA A 109 13.00 -3.61 -7.13
CA ALA A 109 13.28 -2.21 -6.90
C ALA A 109 11.98 -1.43 -7.06
N TYR A 110 11.74 -0.48 -6.17
CA TYR A 110 10.54 0.35 -6.19
C TYR A 110 10.87 1.83 -6.21
N GLY A 111 9.96 2.60 -6.80
CA GLY A 111 9.85 4.03 -6.64
C GLY A 111 8.43 4.36 -6.18
N ARG A 112 8.31 5.25 -5.21
CA ARG A 112 7.05 5.63 -4.58
C ARG A 112 6.98 7.15 -4.53
N TYR A 113 5.84 7.69 -4.93
CA TYR A 113 5.43 9.04 -4.64
C TYR A 113 4.30 8.99 -3.61
N ARG A 114 4.32 9.90 -2.66
CA ARG A 114 3.30 10.00 -1.61
C ARG A 114 3.06 11.47 -1.34
N GLN A 115 1.83 11.84 -1.08
CA GLN A 115 1.49 13.16 -0.61
C GLN A 115 0.59 13.02 0.60
N PHE A 116 0.94 13.73 1.66
CA PHE A 116 0.09 13.93 2.83
C PHE A 116 -0.39 15.36 2.89
N ASP A 117 -1.66 15.48 3.23
CA ASP A 117 -2.26 16.75 3.60
C ASP A 117 -2.74 16.61 5.05
N GLY A 118 -2.44 17.60 5.87
CA GLY A 118 -2.77 17.58 7.28
C GLY A 118 -3.22 18.93 7.81
N GLU A 119 -4.10 18.90 8.81
CA GLU A 119 -4.62 20.07 9.49
C GLU A 119 -4.46 19.88 11.01
N GLY A 120 -4.13 20.97 11.71
CA GLY A 120 -3.98 20.96 13.15
C GLY A 120 -4.20 22.33 13.79
N LYS A 121 -3.97 22.40 15.11
CA LYS A 121 -4.17 23.62 15.88
C LYS A 121 -3.16 23.73 17.02
N ILE A 122 -2.46 24.87 17.10
CA ILE A 122 -1.50 25.22 18.15
C ILE A 122 -1.84 26.60 18.72
N ASN A 123 -1.91 26.77 20.04
CA ASN A 123 -2.12 28.07 20.72
C ASN A 123 -3.24 28.95 20.11
N ASN A 124 -4.38 28.34 19.74
CA ASN A 124 -5.51 28.98 19.03
C ASN A 124 -5.29 29.36 17.55
N THR A 125 -4.13 29.10 16.98
CA THR A 125 -3.82 29.22 15.56
C THR A 125 -4.07 27.89 14.87
N ASN A 126 -4.92 27.89 13.84
CA ASN A 126 -5.05 26.74 12.94
C ASN A 126 -3.89 26.76 11.94
N PHE A 127 -3.42 25.59 11.56
CA PHE A 127 -2.47 25.45 10.47
C PHE A 127 -2.83 24.25 9.61
N ASP A 128 -2.43 24.32 8.35
CA ASP A 128 -2.42 23.21 7.42
C ASP A 128 -1.00 22.97 6.88
N PHE A 129 -0.76 21.77 6.37
CA PHE A 129 0.48 21.44 5.69
C PHE A 129 0.26 20.42 4.59
N THR A 130 1.13 20.48 3.59
CA THR A 130 1.25 19.49 2.52
C THR A 130 2.68 18.97 2.51
N MET A 131 2.82 17.65 2.44
CA MET A 131 4.11 16.97 2.53
C MET A 131 4.24 15.93 1.40
N PRO A 132 4.85 16.31 0.27
CA PRO A 132 5.28 15.34 -0.75
C PRO A 132 6.50 14.54 -0.29
N ASP A 133 6.46 13.22 -0.51
CA ASP A 133 7.57 12.29 -0.34
C ASP A 133 7.84 11.57 -1.66
N VAL A 134 9.11 11.52 -2.04
CA VAL A 134 9.62 10.63 -3.08
C VAL A 134 10.59 9.65 -2.47
N SER A 135 10.26 8.37 -2.55
CA SER A 135 11.09 7.29 -2.02
C SER A 135 11.42 6.26 -3.08
N PHE A 136 12.62 5.69 -2.97
CA PHE A 136 13.08 4.60 -3.83
C PHE A 136 13.89 3.61 -3.02
N GLY A 137 13.80 2.34 -3.37
CA GLY A 137 14.47 1.32 -2.59
C GLY A 137 14.42 -0.05 -3.24
N ILE A 138 14.86 -1.03 -2.46
CA ILE A 138 14.84 -2.44 -2.85
C ILE A 138 13.90 -3.22 -1.95
N ASN A 139 13.33 -4.29 -2.48
CA ASN A 139 12.49 -5.20 -1.73
C ASN A 139 12.80 -6.66 -2.08
N ALA A 140 12.39 -7.54 -1.19
CA ALA A 140 12.36 -8.97 -1.43
C ALA A 140 11.07 -9.54 -0.84
N GLY A 141 10.60 -10.63 -1.44
CA GLY A 141 9.36 -11.23 -1.01
C GLY A 141 9.12 -12.61 -1.58
N LYS A 142 7.98 -13.16 -1.19
CA LYS A 142 7.44 -14.39 -1.73
C LYS A 142 5.99 -14.18 -2.13
N LYS A 143 5.69 -14.67 -3.32
CA LYS A 143 4.32 -14.79 -3.81
C LYS A 143 3.96 -16.26 -3.91
N TRP A 144 2.84 -16.63 -3.27
CA TRP A 144 2.23 -17.94 -3.37
C TRP A 144 1.04 -17.83 -4.31
N ALA A 145 1.06 -18.59 -5.41
CA ALA A 145 -0.07 -18.68 -6.35
C ALA A 145 -0.58 -20.12 -6.42
N TRP A 146 -1.87 -20.30 -6.13
CA TRP A 146 -2.54 -21.59 -6.22
C TRP A 146 -3.26 -21.73 -7.55
N LYS A 147 -3.53 -22.97 -7.97
CA LYS A 147 -4.22 -23.27 -9.25
C LYS A 147 -5.60 -22.60 -9.38
N SER A 148 -6.23 -22.25 -8.25
CA SER A 148 -7.51 -21.53 -8.19
C SER A 148 -7.43 -20.07 -8.61
N GLY A 149 -6.23 -19.52 -8.84
CA GLY A 149 -6.02 -18.07 -9.04
C GLY A 149 -5.86 -17.31 -7.73
N PHE A 150 -6.27 -17.89 -6.59
CA PHE A 150 -5.97 -17.34 -5.28
C PHE A 150 -4.46 -17.13 -5.14
N THR A 151 -4.07 -15.96 -4.65
CA THR A 151 -2.68 -15.59 -4.47
C THR A 151 -2.48 -14.85 -3.15
N MET A 152 -1.30 -15.00 -2.58
CA MET A 152 -0.85 -14.29 -1.40
C MET A 152 0.55 -13.75 -1.67
N THR A 153 0.84 -12.54 -1.22
CA THR A 153 2.18 -11.95 -1.33
C THR A 153 2.61 -11.43 0.02
N PHE A 154 3.84 -11.77 0.39
CA PHE A 154 4.55 -11.13 1.48
C PHE A 154 5.83 -10.50 0.94
N ALA A 155 6.04 -9.23 1.21
CA ALA A 155 7.25 -8.54 0.81
C ALA A 155 7.65 -7.47 1.82
N LEU A 156 8.97 -7.34 1.99
CA LEU A 156 9.60 -6.32 2.81
C LEU A 156 10.68 -5.62 1.99
N GLY A 157 10.89 -4.34 2.26
CA GLY A 157 11.90 -3.56 1.60
C GLY A 157 12.26 -2.32 2.39
N TYR A 158 13.37 -1.72 2.00
CA TYR A 158 13.87 -0.50 2.59
C TYR A 158 14.55 0.33 1.50
N GLY A 159 14.59 1.64 1.71
CA GLY A 159 15.09 2.56 0.72
C GLY A 159 15.52 3.88 1.33
N PHE A 160 15.48 4.90 0.49
CA PHE A 160 15.71 6.29 0.84
C PHE A 160 14.45 7.07 0.50
N SER A 161 14.04 7.96 1.39
CA SER A 161 13.02 8.98 1.14
C SER A 161 13.69 10.34 1.00
N ASN A 162 13.06 11.20 0.22
CA ASN A 162 13.33 12.63 0.22
C ASN A 162 12.00 13.32 0.45
N GLU A 163 11.95 14.03 1.56
CA GLU A 163 10.74 14.59 2.13
C GLU A 163 10.90 16.10 2.18
N ASP A 164 9.86 16.78 1.74
CA ASP A 164 9.73 18.23 1.84
C ASP A 164 8.32 18.54 2.36
N TRP A 165 8.14 19.68 3.00
CA TRP A 165 6.82 20.11 3.45
C TRP A 165 6.64 21.62 3.33
N ASP A 166 5.41 22.02 3.05
CA ASP A 166 4.97 23.40 3.11
C ASP A 166 3.84 23.52 4.14
N SER A 167 3.82 24.62 4.89
CA SER A 167 2.85 24.85 5.96
C SER A 167 2.31 26.27 5.94
N ASN A 168 1.06 26.44 6.35
CA ASN A 168 0.45 27.75 6.50
C ASN A 168 -0.33 27.85 7.83
N PRO A 169 0.06 28.76 8.75
CA PRO A 169 1.15 29.73 8.60
C PRO A 169 2.54 29.08 8.75
N ASN A 170 3.49 29.49 7.91
CA ASN A 170 4.88 29.02 7.96
C ASN A 170 5.64 29.70 9.12
N THR A 171 5.50 29.14 10.33
CA THR A 171 6.13 29.63 11.55
C THR A 171 7.01 28.56 12.18
N ALA A 172 7.99 28.95 13.00
CA ALA A 172 8.87 27.99 13.68
C ALA A 172 8.07 26.99 14.53
N GLU A 173 7.08 27.46 15.31
CA GLU A 173 6.23 26.60 16.15
C GLU A 173 5.44 25.56 15.35
N VAL A 174 4.86 25.96 14.21
CA VAL A 174 4.13 25.04 13.32
C VAL A 174 5.07 24.00 12.71
N ASN A 175 6.23 24.43 12.21
CA ASN A 175 7.20 23.53 11.60
C ASN A 175 7.83 22.55 12.61
N ASP A 176 8.04 22.97 13.85
CA ASP A 176 8.52 22.09 14.92
C ASP A 176 7.49 21.01 15.24
N MET A 177 6.20 21.37 15.30
CA MET A 177 5.13 20.38 15.56
C MET A 177 4.93 19.42 14.37
N ILE A 178 5.06 19.90 13.13
CA ILE A 178 5.05 19.03 11.94
C ILE A 178 6.25 18.07 11.97
N ARG A 179 7.43 18.55 12.39
CA ARG A 179 8.63 17.71 12.53
C ARG A 179 8.47 16.64 13.61
N ASP A 180 7.87 16.96 14.75
CA ASP A 180 7.57 15.97 15.79
C ASP A 180 6.56 14.92 15.28
N PHE A 181 5.52 15.36 14.58
CA PHE A 181 4.58 14.47 13.89
C PHE A 181 5.29 13.53 12.92
N ILE A 182 6.20 14.06 12.09
CA ILE A 182 7.00 13.26 11.18
C ILE A 182 7.80 12.26 11.99
N ASN A 183 8.64 12.68 12.93
CA ASN A 183 9.51 11.77 13.70
C ASN A 183 8.77 10.60 14.37
N ASP A 184 7.57 10.84 14.91
CA ASP A 184 6.73 9.80 15.51
C ASP A 184 6.18 8.81 14.46
N TYR A 185 5.88 9.30 13.26
CA TYR A 185 5.40 8.50 12.12
C TYR A 185 6.58 7.95 11.27
N ASP A 186 7.79 8.51 11.38
CA ASP A 186 8.93 8.40 10.44
C ASP A 186 9.60 7.02 10.44
N PHE A 187 9.37 6.22 11.49
CA PHE A 187 9.92 4.87 11.62
C PHE A 187 9.57 3.95 10.43
N ILE A 188 8.62 4.34 9.57
CA ILE A 188 8.08 3.53 8.48
C ILE A 188 8.30 4.17 7.08
N TYR A 189 8.93 5.34 6.94
CA TYR A 189 8.87 6.06 5.65
C TYR A 189 9.60 5.38 4.50
N PRO A 190 10.91 5.07 4.58
CA PRO A 190 11.56 4.29 3.53
C PRO A 190 11.15 2.82 3.53
N PHE A 191 10.31 2.37 4.47
CA PHE A 191 9.91 0.98 4.55
C PHE A 191 8.85 0.64 3.49
N TYR A 192 9.09 -0.47 2.80
CA TYR A 192 8.12 -1.09 1.90
C TYR A 192 7.58 -2.35 2.56
N GLY A 193 6.30 -2.32 2.94
CA GLY A 193 5.58 -3.48 3.46
C GLY A 193 4.45 -3.90 2.53
N GLU A 194 4.37 -5.21 2.24
CA GLU A 194 3.22 -5.81 1.58
C GLU A 194 2.85 -7.13 2.24
N PHE A 195 1.62 -7.20 2.74
CA PHE A 195 0.91 -8.45 2.97
C PHE A 195 -0.43 -8.37 2.24
N SER A 196 -0.50 -9.00 1.08
CA SER A 196 -1.63 -8.86 0.16
C SER A 196 -2.28 -10.20 -0.17
N ILE A 197 -3.60 -10.16 -0.30
CA ILE A 197 -4.44 -11.27 -0.77
C ILE A 197 -4.99 -10.87 -2.14
N VAL A 198 -5.02 -11.83 -3.05
CA VAL A 198 -4.93 -11.55 -4.48
C VAL A 198 -5.72 -12.59 -5.29
N TYR A 199 -6.11 -12.21 -6.50
CA TYR A 199 -6.51 -13.13 -7.57
C TYR A 199 -5.62 -12.94 -8.81
N SER A 200 -5.12 -14.05 -9.35
CA SER A 200 -4.27 -14.12 -10.54
C SER A 200 -4.98 -14.86 -11.68
N PHE A 201 -4.79 -14.38 -12.91
CA PHE A 201 -5.44 -14.88 -14.13
C PHE A 201 -4.53 -14.80 -15.37
#